data_AF-A0A3C1URX9-F1
#
_entry.id   AF-A0A3C1URX9-F1
#
_cell.length_a   1.000
_cell.length_b   1.000
_cell.length_c   1.000
_cell.angle_alpha   90.00
_cell.angle_beta   90.00
_cell.angle_gamma   90.00
#
_symmetry.space_group_name_H-M   'P 1'
#
loop_
_entity.id
_entity.type
_entity.pdbx_description
1 polymer ?
#
loop_
_entity_poly.entity_id
_entity_poly.type
_entity_poly.pdbx_seq_one_letter_code
_entity_poly.pdbx_strand_id
1 'polypeptide(L)' 'TKKLAKLDYIAFFDPVTLQPLDKVCKGSHMALAVYFGKTRLIDNIRL' A
#
# COMPACT_ATOMS: atom_id res chain seq x y z
N THR A 1 13.66 19.38 8.60
CA THR A 1 14.18 18.17 7.92
C THR A 1 13.32 17.88 6.70
N LYS A 2 13.89 17.69 5.51
CA LYS A 2 13.10 17.40 4.29
C LYS A 2 12.74 15.91 4.25
N LYS A 3 11.46 15.57 4.09
CA LYS A 3 11.03 14.17 3.94
C LYS A 3 11.55 13.63 2.61
N LEU A 4 12.28 12.51 2.65
CA LEU A 4 12.86 11.85 1.47
C LEU A 4 11.80 11.05 0.68
N ALA A 5 10.71 10.66 1.34
CA ALA A 5 9.62 9.88 0.79
C ALA A 5 8.31 10.67 0.81
N LYS A 6 7.54 10.60 -0.28
CA LYS A 6 6.16 11.09 -0.37
C LYS A 6 5.23 9.92 -0.60
N LEU A 7 4.37 9.62 0.38
CA LEU A 7 3.38 8.56 0.26
C LEU A 7 2.38 8.89 -0.87
N ASP A 8 2.06 7.89 -1.68
CA ASP A 8 0.96 7.92 -2.64
C ASP A 8 -0.28 7.29 -2.00
N TYR A 9 -0.21 6.00 -1.64
CA TYR A 9 -1.24 5.34 -0.84
C TYR A 9 -0.70 4.17 -0.02
N ILE A 10 -1.44 3.84 1.03
CA ILE A 10 -1.47 2.54 1.69
C ILE A 10 -2.92 2.08 1.66
N ALA A 11 -3.18 0.87 1.17
CA ALA A 11 -4.53 0.31 1.10
C ALA A 11 -4.52 -1.15 1.50
N PHE A 12 -5.50 -1.55 2.30
CA PHE A 12 -5.80 -2.95 2.62
C PHE A 12 -7.04 -3.38 1.84
N PHE A 13 -6.99 -4.54 1.19
CA PHE A 13 -8.05 -5.01 0.29
C PHE A 13 -8.14 -6.53 0.24
N ASP A 14 -9.30 -7.03 -0.19
CA ASP A 14 -9.49 -8.44 -0.51
C ASP A 14 -8.70 -8.81 -1.78
N PRO A 15 -7.84 -9.85 -1.77
CA PRO A 15 -6.90 -10.14 -2.86
C PRO A 15 -7.56 -10.58 -4.17
N VAL A 16 -8.83 -10.98 -4.15
CA VAL A 16 -9.54 -11.47 -5.34
C VAL A 16 -10.33 -10.32 -5.98
N THR A 17 -11.06 -9.57 -5.17
CA THR A 17 -11.97 -8.52 -5.63
C THR A 17 -11.34 -7.13 -5.69
N LEU A 18 -10.18 -6.94 -5.04
CA LEU A 18 -9.49 -5.66 -4.85
C LEU A 18 -10.34 -4.59 -4.15
N GLN A 19 -11.43 -4.98 -3.50
CA GLN A 19 -12.26 -4.06 -2.73
C GLN A 19 -11.59 -3.71 -1.40
N PRO A 20 -11.68 -2.45 -0.95
CA PRO A 20 -11.14 -2.04 0.35
C PRO A 20 -11.73 -2.86 1.50
N LEU A 21 -10.92 -3.12 2.51
CA LEU A 21 -11.36 -3.76 3.75
C LEU A 21 -11.45 -2.74 4.88
N ASP A 22 -12.60 -2.73 5.59
CA ASP A 22 -12.78 -1.91 6.79
C ASP A 22 -11.97 -2.42 7.99
N LYS A 23 -11.59 -3.70 7.97
CA LYS A 23 -10.78 -4.36 9.02
C LYS A 23 -9.76 -5.30 8.39
N VAL A 24 -8.54 -5.24 8.89
CA VAL A 24 -7.46 -6.16 8.50
C VAL A 24 -7.70 -7.54 9.15
N CYS A 25 -7.65 -8.58 8.34
CA CYS A 25 -7.78 -9.98 8.77
C CYS A 25 -6.76 -10.88 8.06
N LYS A 26 -6.60 -12.12 8.55
CA LYS A 26 -5.72 -13.11 7.90
C LYS A 26 -6.13 -13.29 6.43
N GLY A 27 -5.16 -13.22 5.53
CA GLY A 27 -5.36 -13.29 4.09
C GLY A 27 -5.60 -11.94 3.40
N SER A 28 -5.75 -10.84 4.15
CA SER A 28 -5.81 -9.48 3.59
C SER A 28 -4.54 -9.17 2.81
N HIS A 29 -4.65 -8.43 1.71
CA HIS A 29 -3.49 -7.86 1.04
C HIS A 29 -3.36 -6.38 1.39
N MET A 30 -2.12 -5.92 1.55
CA MET A 30 -1.78 -4.51 1.62
C MET A 30 -0.98 -4.13 0.38
N ALA A 31 -1.33 -3.00 -0.24
CA ALA A 31 -0.49 -2.37 -1.26
C ALA A 31 0.01 -1.01 -0.76
N LEU A 32 1.26 -0.72 -1.09
CA LEU A 32 1.96 0.51 -0.80
C LEU A 32 2.49 1.11 -2.10
N ALA A 33 2.30 2.42 -2.27
CA ALA A 33 3.00 3.20 -3.27
C ALA A 33 3.64 4.44 -2.65
N VAL A 34 4.89 4.71 -3.00
CA VAL A 34 5.68 5.81 -2.44
C VAL A 34 6.62 6.41 -3.48
N TYR A 35 6.77 7.72 -3.46
CA TYR A 35 7.72 8.44 -4.29
C TYR A 35 9.00 8.77 -3.52
N PHE A 36 10.16 8.43 -4.11
CA PHE A 36 11.47 8.95 -3.72
C PHE A 36 11.98 9.84 -4.85
N GLY A 37 11.92 11.16 -4.64
CA GLY A 37 12.16 12.12 -5.73
C GLY A 37 11.12 11.95 -6.84
N LYS A 38 11.57 11.61 -8.06
CA LYS A 38 10.70 11.36 -9.23
C LYS A 38 10.35 9.88 -9.40
N THR A 39 11.02 8.99 -8.68
CA THR A 39 10.84 7.53 -8.82
C THR A 39 9.68 7.07 -7.95
N ARG A 40 8.74 6.35 -8.54
CA ARG A 40 7.62 5.70 -7.84
C ARG A 40 7.94 4.24 -7.60
N LEU A 41 7.99 3.84 -6.33
CA LEU A 41 8.15 2.46 -5.91
C LEU A 41 6.80 1.91 -5.45
N ILE A 42 6.54 0.65 -5.78
CA ILE A 42 5.39 -0.10 -5.30
C ILE A 42 5.86 -1.35 -4.58
N ASP A 43 5.09 -1.77 -3.58
CA ASP A 43 5.22 -3.08 -2.99
C ASP A 43 3.85 -3.54 -2.47
N ASN A 44 3.70 -4.85 -2.27
CA ASN A 44 2.52 -5.43 -1.66
C ASN A 44 2.90 -6.62 -0.78
N ILE A 45 2.07 -6.90 0.21
CA ILE A 45 2.25 -8.03 1.11
C ILE A 45 0.90 -8.68 1.42
N ARG A 46 0.94 -9.98 1.65
CA ARG A 46 -0.18 -10.76 2.19
C ARG A 46 0.02 -10.98 3.69
N LEU A 47 -1.03 -10.71 4.47
CA LEU A 47 -1.08 -10.85 5.92
C LEU A 47 -1.66 -12.19 6.36
#